data_AF-A0A0L8HXC8-F1
#
_entry.id   AF-A0A0L8HXC8-F1
#
_cell.length_a   1.000
_cell.length_b   1.000
_cell.length_c   1.000
_cell.angle_alpha   90.00
_cell.angle_beta   90.00
_cell.angle_gamma   90.00
#
_symmetry.space_group_name_H-M   'P 1'
#
loop_
_entity.id
_entity.type
_entity.pdbx_description
1 polymer ?
#
loop_
_entity_poly.entity_id
_entity_poly.type
_entity_poly.pdbx_seq_one_letter_code
_entity_poly.pdbx_strand_id
1 'polypeptide(L)' 'TVYIPRIPVIPSNVPFQFKRLQFSIRVSFAMSINKSSGQTLQVDGLQLEEP' A
#
# COMPACT_ATOMS: atom_id res chain seq x y z
N THR A 1 -9.25 22.27 0.37
CA THR A 1 -7.85 21.80 0.50
C THR A 1 -7.86 20.59 1.43
N VAL A 2 -7.63 19.38 0.90
CA VAL A 2 -7.63 18.16 1.71
C VAL A 2 -6.23 17.96 2.29
N TYR A 3 -6.13 17.93 3.62
CA TYR A 3 -4.88 17.66 4.33
C TYR A 3 -4.77 16.16 4.61
N ILE A 4 -3.74 15.52 4.05
CA ILE A 4 -3.53 14.07 4.22
C ILE A 4 -2.37 13.87 5.19
N PRO A 5 -2.61 13.30 6.39
CA PRO A 5 -1.56 13.08 7.37
C PRO A 5 -0.52 12.08 6.86
N ARG A 6 0.76 12.42 7.00
CA ARG A 6 1.89 11.53 6.66
C ARG A 6 2.17 10.60 7.85
N ILE A 7 2.09 9.29 7.62
CA ILE A 7 2.40 8.27 8.65
C ILE A 7 3.86 7.84 8.48
N PRO A 8 4.75 8.12 9.45
CA PRO A 8 6.11 7.61 9.43
C PRO A 8 6.14 6.13 9.85
N VAL A 9 6.48 5.25 8.91
CA VAL A 9 6.79 3.84 9.24
C VAL A 9 8.25 3.78 9.66
N ILE A 10 8.51 3.61 10.95
CA ILE A 10 9.86 3.45 11.51
C ILE A 10 10.07 1.96 11.82
N PRO A 11 11.02 1.26 11.17
CA PRO A 11 11.37 -0.09 11.58
C PRO A 11 12.10 -0.05 12.92
N SER A 12 11.57 -0.76 13.92
CA SER A 12 11.97 -0.66 15.32
C SER A 12 13.21 -1.49 15.71
N ASN A 13 13.88 -2.15 14.76
CA ASN A 13 14.93 -3.14 15.07
C ASN A 13 16.23 -3.00 14.28
N VAL A 14 16.54 -1.78 13.81
CA VAL A 14 17.78 -1.45 13.09
C VAL A 14 18.44 -0.24 13.73
N PRO A 15 19.79 -0.14 13.76
CA PRO A 15 20.52 0.94 14.44
C PRO A 15 20.33 2.32 13.78
N PHE A 16 19.49 2.42 12.75
CA PHE A 16 19.18 3.65 12.03
C PHE A 16 17.69 3.67 11.66
N GLN A 17 17.03 4.80 11.91
CA GLN A 17 15.61 4.95 11.64
C GLN A 17 15.38 5.24 10.16
N PHE A 18 14.94 4.25 9.38
CA PHE A 18 14.37 4.52 8.06
C PHE A 18 13.04 5.24 8.23
N LYS A 19 13.02 6.56 8.06
CA LYS A 19 11.78 7.34 8.00
C LYS A 19 11.31 7.41 6.55
N ARG A 20 10.35 6.57 6.16
CA ARG A 20 9.68 6.69 4.86
C ARG A 20 8.64 7.82 4.91
N LEU A 21 9.00 8.98 4.39
CA LEU A 21 8.10 10.14 4.27
C LEU A 21 7.28 10.03 2.98
N GLN A 22 6.31 9.12 2.95
CA GLN A 22 5.41 8.95 1.80
C GLN A 22 3.97 9.29 2.20
N PHE A 23 3.23 9.93 1.30
CA PHE A 23 1.78 10.07 1.47
C PHE A 23 1.13 8.70 1.42
N SER A 24 0.18 8.42 2.31
CA SER A 24 -0.57 7.15 2.32
C SER A 24 -1.62 7.11 1.20
N ILE A 25 -1.23 7.46 -0.02
CA ILE A 25 -2.05 7.46 -1.22
C ILE A 25 -1.40 6.47 -2.19
N ARG A 26 -2.16 5.49 -2.63
CA ARG A 26 -1.78 4.59 -3.73
C ARG A 26 -2.82 4.75 -4.83
N VAL A 27 -2.46 5.38 -5.94
CA VAL A 27 -3.27 5.33 -7.16
C VAL A 27 -2.93 4.01 -7.83
N SER A 28 -3.83 3.04 -7.78
CA SER A 28 -3.59 1.69 -8.30
C SER A 28 -4.87 1.15 -8.92
N PHE A 29 -4.83 0.92 -10.23
CA PHE A 29 -5.89 0.26 -10.99
C PHE A 29 -5.78 -1.26 -10.90
N ALA A 30 -4.55 -1.78 -10.85
CA ALA A 30 -4.24 -3.18 -10.61
C ALA A 30 -3.35 -3.31 -9.36
N MET A 31 -3.74 -4.21 -8.45
CA MET A 31 -2.98 -4.56 -7.25
C MET A 31 -2.64 -6.05 -7.28
N SER A 32 -1.52 -6.43 -6.68
CA SER A 32 -1.23 -7.85 -6.48
C SER A 32 -2.14 -8.45 -5.41
N ILE A 33 -2.41 -9.75 -5.51
CA ILE A 33 -3.31 -10.50 -4.61
C ILE A 33 -2.94 -10.30 -3.14
N ASN A 34 -1.64 -10.32 -2.82
CA ASN A 34 -1.17 -10.12 -1.44
C ASN A 34 -1.44 -8.70 -0.90
N LYS A 35 -1.62 -7.72 -1.79
CA LYS A 35 -1.98 -6.35 -1.40
C LYS A 35 -3.48 -6.15 -1.30
N SER A 36 -4.28 -6.86 -2.11
CA SER A 36 -5.74 -6.81 -2.05
C SER A 36 -6.35 -7.72 -0.98
N SER A 37 -5.62 -8.73 -0.49
CA SER A 37 -6.10 -9.61 0.57
C SER A 37 -6.57 -8.83 1.81
N GLY A 38 -7.83 -9.02 2.19
CA GLY A 38 -8.48 -8.31 3.30
C GLY A 38 -9.09 -6.95 2.95
N GLN A 39 -9.06 -6.51 1.68
CA GLN A 39 -9.79 -5.32 1.22
C GLN A 39 -11.11 -5.73 0.55
N THR A 40 -12.17 -4.96 0.79
CA THR A 40 -13.45 -5.10 0.09
C THR A 40 -13.44 -4.21 -1.15
N LEU A 41 -13.56 -4.80 -2.34
CA LEU A 41 -13.67 -4.08 -3.61
C LEU A 41 -15.11 -4.24 -4.14
N GLN A 42 -15.72 -3.14 -4.63
CA GLN A 42 -17.06 -3.21 -5.20
C GLN A 42 -17.06 -3.83 -6.61
N VAL A 43 -15.98 -3.63 -7.36
CA VAL A 43 -15.75 -4.20 -8.69
C VAL A 43 -14.26 -4.55 -8.77
N ASP A 44 -13.93 -5.77 -9.17
CA ASP A 44 -12.57 -6.24 -9.39
C ASP A 44 -12.44 -7.04 -10.69
N GLY A 45 -11.22 -7.09 -11.22
CA GLY A 45 -10.86 -7.92 -12.37
C GLY A 45 -9.61 -8.71 -12.02
N LEU A 46 -9.66 -10.03 -12.18
CA LEU A 46 -8.55 -10.93 -11.85
C LEU A 46 -7.87 -11.41 -13.14
N GLN A 47 -6.59 -11.08 -13.28
CA GLN A 47 -5.74 -11.62 -14.33
C GLN A 47 -4.75 -12.61 -13.69
N LEU A 48 -4.85 -13.88 -14.09
CA LEU A 48 -3.88 -14.91 -13.74
C LEU A 48 -3.06 -15.24 -14.99
N GLU A 49 -1.74 -15.28 -14.86
CA GLU A 49 -0.92 -15.86 -15.91
C GLU A 49 -1.03 -17.39 -15.85
N GLU A 50 -1.09 -18.03 -17.02
CA GLU A 50 -1.03 -19.49 -17.12
C GLU A 50 0.34 -19.99 -16.61
N PRO A 51 0.38 -21.18 -15.98
CA PRO A 51 1.56 -21.68 -15.28
C PRO A 51 2.78 -21.95 -16.18
#